data_AF-A0A1Y6M8I0-F1
#
_entry.id   AF-A0A1Y6M8I0-F1
#
_cell.length_a   1.000
_cell.length_b   1.000
_cell.length_c   1.000
_cell.angle_alpha   90.00
_cell.angle_beta   90.00
_cell.angle_gamma   90.00
#
_symmetry.space_group_name_H-M   'P 1'
#
loop_
_entity.id
_entity.type
_entity.pdbx_description
1 polymer ?
#
loop_
_entity_poly.entity_id
_entity_poly.type
_entity_poly.pdbx_seq_one_letter_code
_entity_poly.pdbx_strand_id
1 'polypeptide(L)'
;MKRDMSLIREILLSIEDNDEVLPVEGFSSEIIESHVKLLTEAHLVERYSFGINSFVTVIKLTWNGHEFLDSIREEQVWETIKSEFKEAGMSTIIKVGKDLAEGFAKKKVEAILCL
;
A
#
# COMPACT_ATOMS: atom_id res chain seq x y z
N MET A 1 -15.97 -8.15 3.04
CA MET A 1 -15.01 -7.61 4.02
C MET A 1 -14.82 -6.13 3.76
N LYS A 2 -14.78 -5.29 4.81
CA LYS A 2 -14.42 -3.88 4.68
C LYS A 2 -12.88 -3.78 4.63
N ARG A 3 -12.34 -3.04 3.66
CA ARG A 3 -10.89 -2.82 3.52
C ARG A 3 -10.45 -1.83 4.61
N ASP A 4 -9.40 -2.15 5.33
CA ASP A 4 -8.78 -1.23 6.28
C ASP A 4 -7.51 -0.64 5.66
N MET A 5 -7.53 0.66 5.37
CA MET A 5 -6.40 1.33 4.73
C MET A 5 -5.17 1.38 5.63
N SER A 6 -5.37 1.53 6.95
CA SER A 6 -4.24 1.56 7.89
C SER A 6 -3.55 0.21 7.87
N LEU A 7 -4.31 -0.88 7.90
CA LEU A 7 -3.75 -2.23 7.76
C LEU A 7 -3.02 -2.43 6.42
N ILE A 8 -3.57 -1.93 5.32
CA ILE A 8 -2.90 -1.98 4.00
C ILE A 8 -1.53 -1.30 4.07
N ARG A 9 -1.45 -0.11 4.66
CA ARG A 9 -0.20 0.63 4.78
C ARG A 9 0.82 -0.14 5.63
N GLU A 10 0.40 -0.66 6.78
CA GLU A 10 1.27 -1.48 7.66
C GLU A 10 1.78 -2.74 6.97
N ILE A 11 0.94 -3.45 6.21
CA ILE A 11 1.36 -4.62 5.44
C ILE A 11 2.41 -4.25 4.40
N LEU A 12 2.16 -3.19 3.62
CA LEU A 12 3.11 -2.76 2.58
C LEU A 12 4.46 -2.34 3.18
N LEU A 13 4.45 -1.61 4.30
CA LEU A 13 5.67 -1.27 5.05
C LEU A 13 6.40 -2.52 5.55
N SER A 14 5.66 -3.49 6.11
CA SER A 14 6.28 -4.73 6.61
C SER A 14 7.00 -5.51 5.51
N ILE A 15 6.40 -5.60 4.32
CA ILE A 15 6.97 -6.28 3.16
C ILE A 15 8.18 -5.51 2.64
N GLU A 16 8.12 -4.18 2.57
CA GLU A 16 9.25 -3.37 2.10
C GLU A 16 10.49 -3.50 3.01
N ASP A 17 10.28 -3.51 4.32
CA ASP A 17 11.39 -3.50 5.29
C ASP A 17 11.96 -4.90 5.56
N ASN A 18 11.16 -5.96 5.41
CA ASN A 18 11.50 -7.30 5.88
C ASN A 18 11.35 -8.41 4.84
N ASP A 19 10.81 -8.13 3.66
CA ASP A 19 10.36 -9.14 2.69
C ASP A 19 9.38 -10.18 3.30
N GLU A 20 8.65 -9.77 4.35
CA GLU A 20 7.75 -10.61 5.14
C GLU A 20 6.51 -9.82 5.59
N VAL A 21 5.40 -10.53 5.82
CA VAL A 21 4.18 -9.93 6.40
C VAL A 21 4.19 -10.16 7.90
N LEU A 22 4.44 -9.10 8.67
CA LEU A 22 4.49 -9.16 10.12
C LEU A 22 3.07 -9.09 10.74
N PRO A 23 2.87 -9.63 11.95
CA PRO A 23 1.63 -9.42 12.70
C PRO A 23 1.37 -7.94 12.95
N VAL A 24 0.11 -7.52 12.77
CA VAL A 24 -0.34 -6.15 13.06
C VAL A 24 -1.29 -6.19 14.25
N GLU A 25 -1.02 -5.39 15.27
CA GLU A 25 -1.84 -5.33 16.48
C GLU A 25 -3.30 -5.00 16.15
N GLY A 26 -4.24 -5.71 16.80
CA GLY A 26 -5.68 -5.54 16.57
C GLY A 26 -6.24 -6.30 15.37
N PHE A 27 -5.41 -7.00 14.58
CA PHE A 27 -5.85 -7.80 13.44
C PHE A 27 -5.47 -9.27 13.60
N SER A 28 -6.40 -10.17 13.25
CA SER A 28 -6.11 -11.60 13.18
C SER A 28 -5.30 -11.93 11.93
N SER A 29 -4.55 -13.04 11.95
CA SER A 29 -3.82 -13.53 10.78
C SER A 29 -4.72 -13.79 9.57
N GLU A 30 -5.96 -14.22 9.79
CA GLU A 30 -6.96 -14.39 8.72
C GLU A 30 -7.31 -13.06 8.05
N ILE A 31 -7.49 -12.00 8.83
CA ILE A 31 -7.77 -10.67 8.30
C ILE A 31 -6.54 -10.13 7.57
N ILE A 32 -5.34 -10.31 8.10
CA ILE A 32 -4.10 -9.90 7.43
C ILE A 32 -3.94 -10.62 6.09
N GLU A 33 -4.06 -11.96 6.07
CA GLU A 33 -3.95 -12.77 4.86
C GLU A 33 -5.00 -12.37 3.80
N SER A 34 -6.22 -12.03 4.24
CA SER A 34 -7.25 -11.53 3.31
C SER A 34 -6.88 -10.18 2.67
N HIS A 35 -6.16 -9.30 3.36
CA HIS A 35 -5.67 -8.03 2.81
C HIS A 35 -4.46 -8.25 1.90
N VAL A 36 -3.56 -9.18 2.23
CA VAL A 36 -2.48 -9.61 1.33
C VAL A 36 -3.05 -10.09 0.00
N LYS A 37 -4.10 -10.92 0.02
CA LYS A 37 -4.79 -11.35 -1.21
C LYS A 37 -5.31 -10.18 -2.05
N LEU A 38 -5.93 -9.18 -1.42
CA LEU A 38 -6.38 -7.96 -2.12
C LEU A 38 -5.21 -7.18 -2.74
N LEU A 39 -4.07 -7.10 -2.05
CA LEU A 39 -2.88 -6.42 -2.57
C LEU A 39 -2.23 -7.17 -3.73
N THR A 40 -2.29 -8.51 -3.72
CA THR A 40 -1.89 -9.35 -4.85
C THR A 40 -2.83 -9.17 -6.05
N GLU A 41 -4.15 -9.17 -5.83
CA GLU A 41 -5.15 -8.88 -6.88
C GLU A 41 -4.99 -7.48 -7.47
N ALA A 42 -4.56 -6.51 -6.66
CA ALA A 42 -4.27 -5.14 -7.10
C ALA A 42 -2.88 -4.98 -7.76
N HIS A 43 -2.11 -6.05 -7.91
CA HIS A 43 -0.75 -6.04 -8.46
C HIS A 43 0.23 -5.12 -7.70
N LEU A 44 0.01 -4.91 -6.40
CA LEU A 44 0.94 -4.19 -5.53
C LEU A 44 1.94 -5.12 -4.84
N VAL A 45 1.56 -6.38 -4.64
CA VAL A 45 2.36 -7.41 -3.98
C VAL A 45 2.43 -8.64 -4.87
N GLU A 46 3.61 -9.24 -4.99
CA GLU A 46 3.80 -10.56 -5.58
C GLU A 46 4.11 -11.59 -4.49
N ARG A 47 3.51 -12.78 -4.62
CA ARG A 47 3.75 -13.90 -3.73
C ARG A 47 4.04 -15.16 -4.55
N TYR A 48 5.14 -15.82 -4.23
CA TYR A 48 5.55 -17.09 -4.83
C TYR A 48 5.71 -18.15 -3.76
N SER A 49 5.20 -19.34 -4.01
CA SER A 49 5.38 -20.49 -3.13
C SER A 49 6.12 -21.60 -3.87
N PHE A 50 7.14 -22.17 -3.22
CA PHE A 50 7.96 -23.24 -3.76
C PHE A 50 7.86 -24.51 -2.89
N GLY A 51 7.88 -25.67 -3.55
CA GLY A 51 7.82 -26.99 -2.92
C GLY A 51 6.41 -27.58 -2.78
N ILE A 52 6.35 -28.88 -2.45
CA ILE A 52 5.08 -29.59 -2.23
C ILE A 52 4.47 -29.05 -0.92
N ASN A 53 3.27 -28.49 -0.97
CA ASN A 53 2.61 -27.81 0.16
C ASN A 53 3.29 -26.53 0.68
N SER A 54 4.09 -25.83 -0.15
CA SER A 54 4.68 -24.51 0.14
C SER A 54 5.70 -24.49 1.30
N PHE A 55 6.86 -25.11 1.11
CA PHE A 55 7.97 -25.08 2.08
C PHE A 55 8.69 -23.72 2.17
N VAL A 56 8.62 -22.92 1.09
CA VAL A 56 9.19 -21.57 1.03
C VAL A 56 8.18 -20.63 0.40
N THR A 57 7.86 -19.54 1.07
CA THR A 57 7.07 -18.43 0.51
C THR A 57 7.98 -17.22 0.37
N VAL A 58 8.03 -16.66 -0.83
CA VAL A 58 8.65 -15.36 -1.10
C VAL A 58 7.52 -14.37 -1.32
N ILE A 59 7.57 -13.23 -0.63
CA ILE A 59 6.66 -12.12 -0.79
C ILE A 59 7.48 -10.84 -1.01
N LYS A 60 7.04 -9.99 -1.93
CA LYS A 60 7.72 -8.72 -2.22
C LYS A 60 6.73 -7.71 -2.77
N LEU A 61 7.09 -6.43 -2.70
CA LEU A 61 6.39 -5.40 -3.44
C LEU A 61 6.67 -5.50 -4.94
N THR A 62 5.69 -5.13 -5.75
CA THR A 62 5.93 -4.82 -7.16
C THR A 62 6.45 -3.39 -7.28
N TRP A 63 6.93 -2.99 -8.48
CA TRP A 63 7.22 -1.59 -8.76
C TRP A 63 6.03 -0.67 -8.46
N ASN A 64 4.82 -1.10 -8.85
CA ASN A 64 3.60 -0.36 -8.56
C ASN A 64 3.29 -0.33 -7.05
N GLY A 65 3.65 -1.39 -6.32
CA GLY A 65 3.61 -1.44 -4.87
C GLY A 65 4.46 -0.37 -4.23
N HIS A 66 5.73 -0.26 -4.63
CA HIS A 66 6.64 0.79 -4.15
C HIS A 66 6.11 2.18 -4.48
N GLU A 67 5.72 2.47 -5.73
CA GLU A 67 5.20 3.80 -6.08
C GLU A 67 3.94 4.18 -5.31
N PHE A 68 3.04 3.21 -5.09
CA PHE A 68 1.84 3.47 -4.30
C PHE A 68 2.20 3.71 -2.83
N LEU A 69 3.09 2.91 -2.25
CA LEU A 69 3.55 3.08 -0.88
C LEU A 69 4.21 4.45 -0.69
N ASP A 70 5.08 4.85 -1.61
CA ASP A 70 5.72 6.18 -1.63
C ASP A 70 4.70 7.31 -1.70
N SER A 71 3.64 7.14 -2.50
CA SER A 71 2.56 8.12 -2.60
C SER A 71 1.86 8.32 -1.25
N ILE A 72 1.57 7.23 -0.53
CA ILE A 72 0.88 7.28 0.77
C ILE A 72 1.80 7.47 1.98
N ARG A 73 3.13 7.57 1.77
CA ARG A 73 4.09 8.02 2.79
C ARG A 73 3.99 9.53 3.04
N GLU A 74 3.53 10.28 2.05
CA GLU A 74 3.28 11.73 2.18
C GLU A 74 2.02 11.96 3.02
N GLU A 75 2.17 12.69 4.13
CA GLU A 75 1.12 12.80 5.14
C GLU A 75 -0.15 13.48 4.61
N GLN A 76 -0.02 14.47 3.72
CA GLN A 76 -1.18 15.15 3.13
C GLN A 76 -1.95 14.21 2.20
N VAL A 77 -1.24 13.34 1.46
CA VAL A 77 -1.87 12.29 0.65
C VAL A 77 -2.59 11.29 1.54
N TRP A 78 -1.91 10.81 2.60
CA TRP A 78 -2.46 9.82 3.51
C TRP A 78 -3.74 10.30 4.20
N GLU A 79 -3.72 11.49 4.77
CA GLU A 79 -4.90 12.06 5.44
C GLU A 79 -6.06 12.27 4.47
N THR A 80 -5.78 12.75 3.25
CA THR A 80 -6.82 12.95 2.23
C THR A 80 -7.48 11.63 1.82
N ILE A 81 -6.69 10.55 1.64
CA ILE A 81 -7.24 9.23 1.32
C ILE A 81 -8.12 8.73 2.46
N LYS A 82 -7.65 8.84 3.72
CA LYS A 82 -8.39 8.39 4.89
C LYS A 82 -9.70 9.16 5.11
N SER A 83 -9.73 10.47 4.83
CA SER A 83 -10.92 11.29 5.07
C SER A 83 -11.93 11.20 3.93
N GLU A 84 -11.47 11.37 2.68
CA GLU A 84 -12.34 11.57 1.52
C GLU A 84 -12.60 10.28 0.72
N PHE A 85 -11.69 9.31 0.77
CA PHE A 85 -11.72 8.12 -0.10
C PHE A 85 -11.86 6.80 0.67
N LYS A 86 -12.27 6.84 1.94
CA LYS A 86 -12.37 5.64 2.81
C LYS A 86 -13.30 4.53 2.30
N GLU A 87 -14.31 4.88 1.49
CA GLU A 87 -15.25 3.92 0.90
C GLU A 87 -14.95 3.64 -0.59
N ALA A 88 -13.89 4.23 -1.15
CA ALA A 88 -13.53 4.05 -2.55
C ALA A 88 -12.94 2.66 -2.81
N GLY A 89 -13.03 2.21 -4.07
CA GLY A 89 -12.38 0.98 -4.52
C GLY A 89 -10.86 1.11 -4.56
N MET A 90 -10.14 -0.02 -4.45
CA MET A 90 -8.67 -0.03 -4.40
C MET A 90 -8.03 0.63 -5.64
N SER A 91 -8.57 0.38 -6.83
CA SER A 91 -8.09 1.03 -8.06
C SER A 91 -8.23 2.55 -8.02
N THR A 92 -9.32 3.06 -7.45
CA THR A 92 -9.54 4.49 -7.23
C THR A 92 -8.55 5.04 -6.21
N ILE A 93 -8.32 4.34 -5.10
CA ILE A 93 -7.38 4.76 -4.04
C ILE A 93 -5.95 4.82 -4.59
N ILE A 94 -5.51 3.81 -5.35
CA ILE A 94 -4.17 3.81 -5.98
C ILE A 94 -4.03 5.00 -6.91
N LYS A 95 -5.03 5.21 -7.80
CA LYS A 95 -4.99 6.32 -8.75
C LYS A 95 -4.94 7.67 -8.04
N VAL A 96 -5.87 7.92 -7.13
CA VAL A 96 -5.97 9.19 -6.40
C VAL A 96 -4.74 9.43 -5.54
N GLY A 97 -4.18 8.40 -4.90
CA GLY A 97 -2.93 8.53 -4.16
C GLY A 97 -1.78 9.05 -5.02
N LYS A 98 -1.60 8.48 -6.22
CA LYS A 98 -0.61 8.96 -7.19
C LYS A 98 -0.91 10.38 -7.67
N ASP A 99 -2.17 10.67 -8.04
CA ASP A 99 -2.60 12.01 -8.50
C ASP A 99 -2.36 13.09 -7.42
N LEU A 100 -2.66 12.78 -6.14
CA LEU A 100 -2.41 13.68 -5.01
C LEU A 100 -0.92 13.89 -4.77
N ALA A 101 -0.13 12.81 -4.76
CA ALA A 101 1.32 12.89 -4.57
C ALA A 101 1.97 13.76 -5.66
N GLU A 102 1.60 13.56 -6.93
CA GLU A 102 2.05 14.39 -8.04
C GLU A 102 1.62 15.85 -7.88
N GLY A 103 0.36 16.09 -7.49
CA GLY A 103 -0.16 17.43 -7.24
C GLY A 103 0.61 18.18 -6.14
N PHE A 104 0.93 17.51 -5.03
CA PHE A 104 1.74 18.11 -3.96
C PHE A 104 3.19 18.31 -4.38
N ALA A 105 3.78 17.38 -5.15
CA ALA A 105 5.11 17.56 -5.72
C ALA A 105 5.18 18.79 -6.63
N LYS A 106 4.19 18.98 -7.52
CA LYS A 106 4.09 20.18 -8.38
C LYS A 106 4.04 21.47 -7.58
N LYS A 107 3.19 21.53 -6.53
CA LYS A 107 3.14 22.69 -5.63
C LYS A 107 4.48 22.98 -4.96
N LYS A 108 5.21 21.95 -4.53
CA LYS A 108 6.57 22.10 -3.95
C LYS A 108 7.55 22.65 -4.98
N VAL A 109 7.52 22.17 -6.23
CA VAL A 109 8.36 22.69 -7.32
C VAL A 109 8.06 24.15 -7.62
N GLU A 110 6.78 24.53 -7.74
CA GLU A 110 6.38 25.93 -7.95
C GLU A 110 6.88 26.84 -6.82
N ALA A 111 6.78 26.41 -5.56
CA ALA A 111 7.28 27.16 -4.43
C ALA A 111 8.82 27.33 -4.45
N ILE A 112 9.57 26.33 -4.93
CA ILE A 112 11.03 26.40 -5.09
C ILE A 112 11.42 27.38 -6.21
N LEU A 113 10.69 27.36 -7.34
CA LEU A 113 11.02 28.19 -8.51
C LEU A 113 10.58 29.65 -8.38
N CYS A 114 9.62 29.95 -7.49
CA CYS A 114 9.16 31.31 -7.20
C CYS A 114 10.00 32.03 -6.13
N LEU A 115 11.09 31.41 -5.64
CA LEU A 115 12.12 32.01 -4.77
C LEU A 115 13.31 32.49 -5.61
#